data_AF-A0A933G5I1-F1
#
_entry.id   AF-A0A933G5I1-F1
#
_cell.length_a   1.000
_cell.length_b   1.000
_cell.length_c   1.000
_cell.angle_alpha   90.00
_cell.angle_beta   90.00
_cell.angle_gamma   90.00
#
_symmetry.space_group_name_H-M   'P 1'
#
loop_
_entity.id
_entity.type
_entity.pdbx_description
1 polymer ?
#
loop_
_entity_poly.entity_id
_entity_poly.type
_entity_poly.pdbx_seq_one_letter_code
_entity_poly.pdbx_strand_id
1 'polypeptide(L)'
;MDIGKPLPADERDVRRCCWWAVTGIALVLAVILLASWARTYWTASLNARDADGMTPLYRASWFADKARVEELLSSGAKVNGTTCEQQAALHAAASIGNMEIAELLLAHGAILDARDSGDRTPLHEAAGQGHKRCVELLGSKLIISP
;
A
#
# COMPACT_ATOMS: atom_id res chain seq x y z
N MET A 1 62.57 14.09 -39.67
CA MET A 1 61.14 14.36 -39.90
C MET A 1 60.62 13.26 -40.78
N ASP A 2 59.92 12.30 -40.21
CA ASP A 2 59.00 11.48 -40.98
C ASP A 2 57.80 11.16 -40.11
N ILE A 3 56.65 11.60 -40.61
CA ILE A 3 55.34 11.65 -39.99
C ILE A 3 54.56 10.50 -40.61
N GLY A 4 54.43 9.39 -39.88
CA GLY A 4 53.63 8.23 -40.30
C GLY A 4 53.47 7.27 -39.13
N LYS A 5 52.28 6.76 -38.79
CA LYS A 5 51.04 6.58 -39.56
C LYS A 5 49.86 6.59 -38.57
N PRO A 6 48.64 6.97 -38.96
CA PRO A 6 47.47 6.82 -38.10
C PRO A 6 47.20 5.33 -37.85
N LEU A 7 47.11 4.96 -36.56
CA LEU A 7 46.75 3.61 -36.10
C LEU A 7 45.27 3.30 -36.43
N PRO A 8 44.93 2.05 -36.80
CA PRO A 8 43.61 1.68 -37.31
C PRO A 8 42.50 1.85 -36.26
N ALA A 9 41.34 2.34 -36.71
CA ALA A 9 40.13 2.50 -35.93
C ALA A 9 39.35 1.17 -35.91
N ASP A 10 39.51 0.37 -34.85
CA ASP A 10 38.73 -0.86 -34.69
C ASP A 10 38.56 -1.24 -33.19
N GLU A 11 39.65 -1.31 -32.42
CA GLU A 11 39.57 -1.83 -31.03
C GLU A 11 38.93 -0.87 -30.01
N ARG A 12 38.78 0.42 -30.35
CA ARG A 12 38.16 1.42 -29.47
C ARG A 12 36.63 1.38 -29.51
N ASP A 13 36.01 0.89 -30.58
CA ASP A 13 34.56 0.93 -30.73
C ASP A 13 33.87 -0.25 -30.05
N VAL A 14 34.46 -1.45 -30.06
CA VAL A 14 33.94 -2.60 -29.29
C VAL A 14 34.03 -2.35 -27.78
N ARG A 15 35.15 -1.79 -27.31
CA ARG A 15 35.33 -1.41 -25.90
C ARG A 15 34.43 -0.24 -25.49
N ARG A 16 34.17 0.74 -26.38
CA ARG A 16 33.23 1.84 -26.12
C ARG A 16 31.77 1.38 -26.11
N CYS A 17 31.38 0.47 -27.00
CA CYS A 17 30.05 -0.14 -26.98
C CYS A 17 29.84 -1.05 -25.76
N CYS A 18 30.82 -1.86 -25.38
CA CYS A 18 30.78 -2.62 -24.13
C CYS A 18 30.82 -1.70 -22.91
N TRP A 19 31.56 -0.59 -22.96
CA TRP A 19 31.59 0.38 -21.86
C TRP A 19 30.29 1.17 -21.75
N TRP A 20 29.63 1.57 -22.84
CA TRP A 20 28.29 2.16 -22.82
C TRP A 20 27.21 1.14 -22.43
N ALA A 21 27.37 -0.13 -22.80
CA ALA A 21 26.50 -1.20 -22.30
C ALA A 21 26.67 -1.41 -20.79
N VAL A 22 27.90 -1.48 -20.28
CA VAL A 22 28.19 -1.69 -18.85
C VAL A 22 27.83 -0.45 -18.01
N THR A 23 28.15 0.76 -18.47
CA THR A 23 27.78 2.01 -17.77
C THR A 23 26.27 2.32 -17.90
N GLY A 24 25.66 2.00 -19.04
CA GLY A 24 24.21 2.11 -19.25
C GLY A 24 23.41 1.13 -18.38
N ILE A 25 23.81 -0.14 -18.32
CA ILE A 25 23.20 -1.15 -17.43
C ILE A 25 23.39 -0.74 -15.97
N ALA A 26 24.56 -0.24 -15.58
CA ALA A 26 24.81 0.24 -14.21
C ALA A 26 23.91 1.43 -13.82
N LEU A 27 23.71 2.41 -14.71
CA LEU A 27 22.80 3.54 -14.48
C LEU A 27 21.33 3.08 -14.39
N VAL A 28 20.90 2.19 -15.27
CA VAL A 28 19.53 1.64 -15.28
C VAL A 28 19.25 0.84 -14.00
N LEU A 29 20.18 -0.02 -13.59
CA LEU A 29 20.07 -0.76 -12.33
C LEU A 29 20.07 0.19 -11.13
N ALA A 30 20.90 1.23 -11.13
CA ALA A 30 20.91 2.23 -10.06
C ALA A 30 19.56 2.97 -9.95
N VAL A 31 18.95 3.37 -11.08
CA VAL A 31 17.62 4.00 -11.08
C VAL A 31 16.53 3.04 -10.59
N ILE A 32 16.56 1.77 -10.99
CA ILE A 32 15.61 0.75 -10.53
C ILE A 32 15.77 0.48 -9.03
N LEU A 33 17.00 0.40 -8.53
CA LEU A 33 17.29 0.19 -7.11
C LEU A 33 16.87 1.40 -6.27
N LEU A 34 17.13 2.62 -6.73
CA LEU A 34 16.67 3.85 -6.05
C LEU A 34 15.15 3.97 -6.07
N ALA A 35 14.49 3.64 -7.18
CA ALA A 35 13.02 3.63 -7.26
C ALA A 35 12.39 2.52 -6.38
N SER A 36 13.02 1.35 -6.30
CA SER A 36 12.57 0.24 -5.44
C SER A 36 12.81 0.56 -3.97
N TRP A 37 13.94 1.19 -3.62
CA TRP A 37 14.23 1.67 -2.28
C TRP A 37 13.28 2.80 -1.87
N ALA A 38 13.06 3.79 -2.74
CA ALA A 38 12.10 4.86 -2.50
C ALA A 38 10.67 4.32 -2.32
N ARG A 39 10.25 3.34 -3.15
CA ARG A 39 8.94 2.68 -3.02
C ARG A 39 8.83 1.91 -1.71
N THR A 40 9.82 1.08 -1.37
CA THR A 40 9.80 0.30 -0.12
C THR A 40 9.84 1.22 1.11
N TYR A 41 10.66 2.27 1.10
CA TYR A 41 10.71 3.26 2.18
C TYR A 41 9.39 4.05 2.31
N TRP A 42 8.82 4.52 1.20
CA TRP A 42 7.53 5.23 1.17
C TRP A 42 6.39 4.35 1.70
N THR A 43 6.29 3.11 1.21
CA THR A 43 5.27 2.16 1.67
C THR A 43 5.44 1.76 3.13
N ALA A 44 6.67 1.70 3.64
CA ALA A 44 6.93 1.47 5.07
C ALA A 44 6.43 2.63 5.93
N SER A 45 6.62 3.88 5.47
CA SER A 45 6.12 5.08 6.15
C SER A 45 4.59 5.11 6.22
N LEU A 46 3.90 4.77 5.14
CA LEU A 46 2.42 4.75 5.09
C LEU A 46 1.77 3.73 6.03
N ASN A 47 2.48 2.64 6.33
CA ASN A 47 2.00 1.56 7.18
C ASN A 47 2.60 1.62 8.59
N ALA A 48 3.41 2.64 8.90
CA ALA A 48 4.02 2.80 10.20
C ALA A 48 2.94 2.99 11.26
N ARG A 49 2.97 2.14 12.29
CA ARG A 49 2.05 2.26 13.42
C ARG A 49 2.43 3.48 14.26
N ASP A 50 1.42 4.15 14.79
CA ASP A 50 1.62 5.22 15.77
C ASP A 50 2.00 4.66 17.16
N ALA A 51 2.18 5.56 18.13
CA ALA A 51 2.53 5.20 19.51
C ALA A 51 1.48 4.31 20.19
N ASP A 52 0.23 4.36 19.74
CA ASP A 52 -0.89 3.56 20.24
C ASP A 52 -0.98 2.21 19.51
N GLY A 53 -0.09 1.95 18.55
CA GLY A 53 -0.08 0.73 17.75
C GLY A 53 -1.10 0.71 16.62
N MET A 54 -1.71 1.84 16.29
CA MET A 54 -2.72 1.96 15.24
C MET A 54 -2.09 2.29 13.89
N THR A 55 -2.67 1.78 12.80
CA THR A 55 -2.24 2.14 11.45
C THR A 55 -2.81 3.50 11.04
N PRO A 56 -2.13 4.27 10.16
CA PRO A 56 -2.64 5.57 9.72
C PRO A 56 -4.02 5.46 9.05
N LEU A 57 -4.26 4.38 8.31
CA LEU A 57 -5.54 4.09 7.67
C LEU A 57 -6.64 3.77 8.70
N TYR A 58 -6.31 3.02 9.77
CA TYR A 58 -7.23 2.78 10.87
C TYR A 58 -7.63 4.08 11.56
N ARG A 59 -6.65 4.95 11.87
CA ARG A 59 -6.90 6.24 12.51
C ARG A 59 -7.75 7.16 11.62
N ALA A 60 -7.48 7.22 10.33
CA ALA A 60 -8.30 7.99 9.37
C ALA A 60 -9.75 7.47 9.32
N SER A 61 -9.93 6.16 9.32
CA SER A 61 -11.26 5.53 9.38
C SER A 61 -11.97 5.83 10.70
N TRP A 62 -11.22 5.84 11.82
CA TRP A 62 -11.74 6.14 13.15
C TRP A 62 -12.22 7.60 13.31
N PHE A 63 -11.56 8.54 12.62
CA PHE A 63 -12.02 9.94 12.60
C PHE A 63 -13.07 10.21 11.53
N ALA A 64 -13.52 9.19 10.79
CA ALA A 64 -14.42 9.32 9.66
C ALA A 64 -13.93 10.31 8.57
N ASP A 65 -12.61 10.46 8.42
CA ASP A 65 -12.01 11.35 7.43
C ASP A 65 -11.84 10.65 6.08
N LYS A 66 -12.88 10.76 5.25
CA LYS A 66 -12.93 10.16 3.92
C LYS A 66 -11.79 10.61 3.01
N ALA A 67 -11.47 11.90 3.00
CA ALA A 67 -10.44 12.45 2.12
C ALA A 67 -9.06 11.85 2.46
N ARG A 68 -8.76 11.72 3.75
CA ARG A 68 -7.55 11.07 4.24
C ARG A 68 -7.49 9.59 3.88
N VAL A 69 -8.62 8.88 3.99
CA VAL A 69 -8.70 7.47 3.60
C VAL A 69 -8.43 7.29 2.10
N GLU A 70 -9.04 8.10 1.24
CA GLU A 70 -8.81 8.06 -0.21
C GLU A 70 -7.35 8.38 -0.59
N GLU A 71 -6.75 9.38 0.06
CA GLU A 71 -5.33 9.74 -0.12
C GLU A 71 -4.41 8.56 0.23
N LEU A 72 -4.64 7.91 1.38
CA LEU A 72 -3.85 6.78 1.84
C LEU A 72 -4.00 5.56 0.93
N LEU A 73 -5.23 5.25 0.49
CA LEU A 73 -5.50 4.17 -0.45
C LEU A 73 -4.84 4.42 -1.81
N SER A 74 -4.94 5.64 -2.34
CA SER A 74 -4.29 6.06 -3.58
C SER A 74 -2.75 6.00 -3.49
N SER A 75 -2.22 6.25 -2.30
CA SER A 75 -0.77 6.19 -2.02
C SER A 75 -0.24 4.76 -1.87
N GLY A 76 -1.11 3.74 -1.91
CA GLY A 76 -0.74 2.33 -1.77
C GLY A 76 -0.62 1.86 -0.32
N ALA A 77 -1.34 2.48 0.61
CA ALA A 77 -1.43 2.00 1.99
C ALA A 77 -2.01 0.58 2.03
N LYS A 78 -1.55 -0.22 3.00
CA LYS A 78 -2.05 -1.59 3.18
C LYS A 78 -3.46 -1.55 3.77
N VAL A 79 -4.45 -1.87 2.94
CA VAL A 79 -5.88 -1.88 3.32
C VAL A 79 -6.14 -2.83 4.50
N ASN A 80 -5.52 -4.01 4.46
CA ASN A 80 -5.60 -5.02 5.50
C ASN A 80 -4.49 -4.86 6.56
N GLY A 81 -4.01 -3.63 6.76
CA GLY A 81 -3.06 -3.31 7.82
C GLY A 81 -3.77 -3.36 9.17
N THR A 82 -3.27 -4.22 10.06
CA THR A 82 -3.86 -4.41 11.38
C THR A 82 -3.15 -3.63 12.47
N THR A 83 -3.90 -3.24 13.50
CA THR A 83 -3.40 -2.62 14.72
C THR A 83 -2.70 -3.65 15.63
N CYS A 84 -2.21 -3.21 16.78
CA CYS A 84 -1.71 -4.10 17.84
C CYS A 84 -2.76 -5.12 18.31
N GLU A 85 -4.04 -4.77 18.27
CA GLU A 85 -5.18 -5.63 18.63
C GLU A 85 -5.70 -6.45 17.44
N GLN A 86 -4.95 -6.51 16.34
CA GLN A 86 -5.34 -7.18 15.11
C GLN A 86 -6.59 -6.59 14.43
N GLN A 87 -7.03 -5.40 14.83
CA GLN A 87 -8.17 -4.73 14.20
C GLN A 87 -7.77 -4.16 12.84
N ALA A 88 -8.62 -4.34 11.83
CA ALA A 88 -8.45 -3.76 10.51
C ALA A 88 -9.13 -2.39 10.43
N ALA A 89 -8.80 -1.59 9.41
CA ALA A 89 -9.49 -0.31 9.15
C ALA A 89 -11.02 -0.48 9.01
N LEU A 90 -11.48 -1.65 8.53
CA LEU A 90 -12.90 -1.96 8.43
C LEU A 90 -13.59 -2.09 9.79
N HIS A 91 -12.90 -2.57 10.84
CA HIS A 91 -13.45 -2.58 12.21
C HIS A 91 -13.72 -1.15 12.70
N ALA A 92 -12.82 -0.20 12.45
CA ALA A 92 -13.03 1.20 12.80
C ALA A 92 -14.24 1.81 12.06
N ALA A 93 -14.32 1.61 10.74
CA ALA A 93 -15.44 2.10 9.94
C ALA A 93 -16.79 1.50 10.41
N ALA A 94 -16.79 0.21 10.76
CA ALA A 94 -17.95 -0.49 11.28
C ALA A 94 -18.35 -0.01 12.69
N SER A 95 -17.39 0.26 13.57
CA SER A 95 -17.63 0.80 14.92
C SER A 95 -18.25 2.19 14.91
N ILE A 96 -18.02 2.98 13.86
CA ILE A 96 -18.59 4.32 13.70
C ILE A 96 -19.93 4.27 12.96
N GLY A 97 -20.13 3.22 12.17
CA GLY A 97 -21.27 3.12 11.26
C GLY A 97 -21.12 3.97 10.00
N ASN A 98 -19.90 4.28 9.58
CA ASN A 98 -19.66 5.04 8.35
C ASN A 98 -19.64 4.11 7.14
N MET A 99 -20.78 4.05 6.44
CA MET A 99 -20.96 3.22 5.25
C MET A 99 -20.04 3.62 4.09
N GLU A 100 -19.81 4.91 3.87
CA GLU A 100 -19.01 5.37 2.73
C GLU A 100 -17.55 4.89 2.84
N ILE A 101 -16.98 4.98 4.04
CA ILE A 101 -15.62 4.50 4.31
C ILE A 101 -15.58 2.97 4.22
N ALA A 102 -16.60 2.27 4.73
CA ALA A 102 -16.69 0.82 4.60
C ALA A 102 -16.73 0.39 3.13
N GLU A 103 -17.54 1.04 2.28
CA GLU A 103 -17.59 0.77 0.84
C GLU A 103 -16.26 1.03 0.15
N LEU A 104 -15.60 2.15 0.46
CA LEU A 104 -14.29 2.49 -0.08
C LEU A 104 -13.23 1.44 0.27
N LEU A 105 -13.18 1.01 1.54
CA LEU A 105 -12.25 -0.02 1.98
C LEU A 105 -12.52 -1.35 1.29
N LEU A 106 -13.79 -1.73 1.14
CA LEU A 106 -14.19 -2.96 0.44
C LEU A 106 -13.86 -2.92 -1.05
N ALA A 107 -14.05 -1.77 -1.71
CA ALA A 107 -13.66 -1.57 -3.11
C ALA A 107 -12.15 -1.76 -3.33
N HIS A 108 -11.33 -1.48 -2.31
CA HIS A 108 -9.88 -1.67 -2.33
C HIS A 108 -9.42 -3.04 -1.79
N GLY A 109 -10.34 -3.99 -1.59
CA GLY A 109 -10.02 -5.37 -1.18
C GLY A 109 -9.81 -5.56 0.32
N ALA A 110 -10.51 -4.78 1.16
CA ALA A 110 -10.58 -5.05 2.59
C ALA A 110 -11.23 -6.42 2.87
N ILE A 111 -10.69 -7.15 3.84
CA ILE A 111 -11.24 -8.43 4.28
C ILE A 111 -12.47 -8.16 5.16
N LEU A 112 -13.64 -8.58 4.67
CA LEU A 112 -14.93 -8.48 5.39
C LEU A 112 -14.93 -9.23 6.72
N ASP A 113 -14.35 -10.44 6.72
CA ASP A 113 -14.29 -11.35 7.86
C ASP A 113 -12.99 -11.24 8.66
N ALA A 114 -12.36 -10.07 8.65
CA ALA A 114 -11.18 -9.84 9.46
C ALA A 114 -11.52 -10.07 10.94
N ARG A 115 -10.79 -10.96 11.61
CA ARG A 115 -10.97 -11.20 13.04
C ARG A 115 -9.95 -10.39 13.82
N ASP A 116 -10.41 -9.69 14.85
CA ASP A 116 -9.53 -9.03 15.81
C ASP A 116 -9.01 -10.03 16.86
N SER A 117 -8.26 -9.54 17.84
CA SER A 117 -7.71 -10.34 18.95
C SER A 117 -8.77 -11.04 19.81
N GLY A 118 -10.04 -10.59 19.75
CA GLY A 118 -11.17 -11.16 20.47
C GLY A 118 -12.10 -11.98 19.57
N ASP A 119 -11.64 -12.41 18.39
CA ASP A 119 -12.45 -13.10 17.38
C ASP A 119 -13.67 -12.31 16.89
N ARG A 120 -13.70 -10.98 17.10
CA ARG A 120 -14.77 -10.11 16.62
C ARG A 120 -14.52 -9.73 15.17
N THR A 121 -15.58 -9.85 14.39
CA THR A 121 -15.61 -9.35 13.01
C THR A 121 -16.10 -7.90 12.97
N PRO A 122 -15.85 -7.13 11.90
CA PRO A 122 -16.41 -5.79 11.73
C PRO A 122 -17.93 -5.78 11.89
N LEU A 123 -18.62 -6.86 11.47
CA LEU A 123 -20.06 -7.01 11.66
C LEU A 123 -20.47 -7.06 13.14
N HIS A 124 -19.69 -7.74 13.99
CA HIS A 124 -19.94 -7.77 15.43
C HIS A 124 -19.82 -6.37 16.04
N GLU A 125 -18.83 -5.58 15.60
CA GLU A 125 -18.64 -4.21 16.10
C GLU A 125 -19.78 -3.28 15.64
N ALA A 126 -20.18 -3.34 14.36
CA ALA A 126 -21.33 -2.59 13.85
C ALA A 126 -22.64 -2.98 14.55
N ALA A 127 -22.85 -4.27 14.84
CA ALA A 127 -24.02 -4.76 15.54
C ALA A 127 -24.03 -4.34 17.02
N GLY A 128 -22.87 -4.41 17.70
CA GLY A 128 -22.71 -3.99 19.08
C GLY A 128 -22.99 -2.51 19.29
N GLN A 129 -22.64 -1.67 18.32
CA GLN A 129 -22.92 -0.23 18.34
C GLN A 129 -24.31 0.14 17.79
N GLY A 130 -25.06 -0.83 17.27
CA GLY A 130 -26.43 -0.63 16.76
C GLY A 130 -26.52 0.06 15.40
N HIS A 131 -25.45 0.04 14.60
CA HIS A 131 -25.39 0.66 13.28
C HIS A 131 -26.07 -0.21 12.21
N LYS A 132 -27.41 -0.25 12.24
CA LYS A 132 -28.25 -1.11 11.38
C LYS A 132 -27.87 -1.06 9.89
N ARG A 133 -27.66 0.14 9.34
CA ARG A 133 -27.32 0.29 7.92
C ARG A 133 -25.94 -0.28 7.57
N CYS A 134 -24.94 -0.14 8.45
CA CYS A 134 -23.64 -0.79 8.25
C CYS A 134 -23.73 -2.31 8.37
N VAL A 135 -24.57 -2.82 9.27
CA VAL A 135 -24.83 -4.26 9.40
C VAL A 135 -25.49 -4.81 8.14
N GLU A 136 -26.47 -4.11 7.57
CA GLU A 136 -27.11 -4.49 6.30
C GLU A 136 -26.09 -4.49 5.15
N LEU A 137 -25.23 -3.48 5.07
CA LEU A 137 -24.20 -3.38 4.05
C LEU A 137 -23.20 -4.52 4.14
N LEU A 138 -22.60 -4.73 5.31
CA LEU A 138 -21.62 -5.80 5.55
C LEU A 138 -22.25 -7.19 5.38
N GLY A 139 -23.48 -7.38 5.91
CA GLY A 139 -24.22 -8.64 5.78
C GLY A 139 -24.59 -8.96 4.33
N SER A 140 -25.00 -7.96 3.54
CA SER A 140 -25.27 -8.16 2.12
C SER A 140 -24.02 -8.61 1.34
N LYS A 141 -22.85 -8.08 1.70
CA LYS A 141 -21.58 -8.44 1.06
C LYS A 141 -21.09 -9.82 1.47
N LEU A 142 -21.37 -10.25 2.70
CA LEU A 142 -21.01 -11.56 3.23
C LEU A 142 -21.71 -12.72 2.50
N ILE A 143 -22.97 -12.53 2.10
CA ILE A 143 -23.79 -13.58 1.49
C ILE A 143 -23.38 -13.85 0.03
N ILE A 144 -22.64 -12.92 -0.59
CA ILE A 144 -22.31 -12.95 -2.03
C ILE A 144 -20.88 -13.46 -2.28
N SER A 145 -20.02 -13.59 -1.26
CA SER A 145 -18.70 -14.23 -1.43
C SER A 145 -18.87 -15.77 -1.52
N PRO A 146 -18.54 -16.41 -2.67
CA PRO A 146 -18.67 -17.85 -2.88
C PRO A 146 -17.61 -18.68 -2.16
#